data_AF-A0ABC9P6V8-F1
#
_entry.id   AF-A0ABC9P6V8-F1
#
_cell.length_a   1.000
_cell.length_b   1.000
_cell.length_c   1.000
_cell.angle_alpha   90.00
_cell.angle_beta   90.00
_cell.angle_gamma   90.00
#
_symmetry.space_group_name_H-M   'P 1'
#
loop_
_entity.id
_entity.type
_entity.pdbx_description
1 polymer ?
#
loop_
_entity_poly.entity_id
_entity_poly.type
_entity_poly.pdbx_seq_one_letter_code
_entity_poly.pdbx_strand_id
1 'polypeptide(L)'
;MEPTLHNNDRLWVTSIKKPQRFDIIAFPSPRNGQRVAKRLIGLPGETVEYRDDTLYINGVSLSEDYLASAKRNVSKNENYTQDFTLETLEATQSLTVPEGMYFVLGDNRPRSDDSRYFGFVKQASVEGVLTFRYYPLDKIGFP
;
A
#
# COMPACT_ATOMS: atom_id res chain seq x y z
N MET A 1 0.67 4.49 8.52
CA MET A 1 1.65 4.14 7.48
C MET A 1 3.07 4.19 8.05
N GLU A 2 3.25 3.85 9.33
CA GLU A 2 4.56 3.84 9.97
C GLU A 2 5.49 2.82 9.30
N PRO A 3 6.79 3.10 9.13
CA PRO A 3 7.50 4.32 9.54
C PRO A 3 7.45 5.45 8.50
N THR A 4 6.85 5.20 7.33
CA THR A 4 6.78 6.20 6.25
C THR A 4 6.01 7.43 6.68
N LEU A 5 4.73 7.29 7.05
CA LEU A 5 3.92 8.40 7.58
C LEU A 5 3.50 8.12 9.02
N HIS A 6 3.66 9.15 9.84
CA HIS A 6 3.35 9.16 11.26
C HIS A 6 2.05 9.90 11.53
N ASN A 7 1.46 9.66 12.70
CA ASN A 7 0.30 10.41 13.12
C ASN A 7 0.63 11.91 13.22
N ASN A 8 -0.29 12.76 12.77
CA ASN A 8 -0.13 14.23 12.64
C ASN A 8 0.80 14.74 11.53
N ASP A 9 1.37 13.87 10.68
CA ASP A 9 2.00 14.34 9.44
C ASP A 9 0.98 15.11 8.59
N ARG A 10 1.39 16.26 8.04
CA ARG A 10 0.56 17.00 7.09
C ARG A 10 1.17 16.90 5.70
N LEU A 11 0.35 16.44 4.75
CA LEU A 11 0.78 16.12 3.40
C LEU A 11 -0.06 16.85 2.35
N TRP A 12 0.58 17.18 1.24
CA TRP A 12 -0.09 17.69 0.05
C TRP A 12 -0.61 16.50 -0.74
N VAL A 13 -1.89 16.58 -1.09
CA VAL A 13 -2.59 15.59 -1.91
C VAL A 13 -2.94 16.24 -3.24
N THR A 14 -2.57 15.59 -4.34
CA THR A 14 -2.88 16.05 -5.70
C THR A 14 -3.68 15.01 -6.46
N SER A 15 -4.74 15.45 -7.13
CA SER A 15 -5.56 14.64 -8.04
C SER A 15 -5.13 14.76 -9.51
N ILE A 16 -4.12 15.59 -9.79
CA ILE A 16 -3.67 15.89 -11.16
C ILE A 16 -2.86 14.72 -11.74
N LYS A 17 -2.13 14.00 -10.88
CA LYS A 17 -1.30 12.86 -11.27
C LYS A 17 -2.15 11.59 -11.27
N LYS A 18 -2.05 10.80 -12.35
CA LYS A 18 -2.54 9.41 -12.35
C LYS A 18 -1.69 8.58 -11.37
N PRO A 19 -2.30 7.90 -10.38
CA PRO A 19 -1.57 7.07 -9.44
C PRO A 19 -0.71 6.01 -10.14
N GLN A 20 0.52 5.87 -9.67
CA GLN A 20 1.48 4.88 -10.13
C GLN A 20 1.81 3.91 -9.00
N ARG A 21 2.34 2.73 -9.35
CA ARG A 21 2.80 1.78 -8.32
C ARG A 21 3.76 2.47 -7.34
N PHE A 22 3.59 2.14 -6.07
CA PHE A 22 4.26 2.71 -4.91
C PHE A 22 3.88 4.15 -4.56
N ASP A 23 3.02 4.83 -5.30
CA ASP A 23 2.41 6.07 -4.81
C ASP A 23 1.59 5.78 -3.54
N ILE A 24 1.60 6.71 -2.59
CA ILE A 24 0.67 6.68 -1.46
C ILE A 24 -0.60 7.41 -1.90
N ILE A 25 -1.74 6.74 -1.85
CA ILE A 25 -3.02 7.29 -2.30
C ILE A 25 -4.00 7.45 -1.14
N ALA A 26 -4.77 8.53 -1.17
CA ALA A 26 -5.90 8.76 -0.27
C ALA A 26 -7.22 8.32 -0.91
N PHE A 27 -8.05 7.61 -0.15
CA PHE A 27 -9.37 7.15 -0.58
C PHE A 27 -10.25 6.85 0.66
N PRO A 28 -11.59 6.81 0.52
CA PRO A 28 -12.47 6.34 1.57
C PRO A 28 -12.35 4.82 1.72
N SER A 29 -12.09 4.34 2.94
CA SER A 29 -11.97 2.92 3.25
C SER A 29 -13.24 2.16 2.87
N PRO A 30 -13.13 1.02 2.13
CA PRO A 30 -14.29 0.20 1.80
C PRO A 30 -15.07 -0.34 3.01
N ARG A 31 -14.43 -0.44 4.19
CA ARG A 31 -15.09 -0.93 5.42
C ARG A 31 -16.08 0.05 6.02
N ASN A 32 -15.70 1.32 6.12
CA ASN A 32 -16.39 2.29 6.98
C ASN A 32 -16.46 3.71 6.39
N GLY A 33 -15.95 3.92 5.18
CA GLY A 33 -15.94 5.22 4.50
C GLY A 33 -14.95 6.25 5.07
N GLN A 34 -14.20 5.92 6.13
CA GLN A 34 -13.20 6.83 6.66
C GLN A 34 -12.06 7.02 5.66
N ARG A 35 -11.62 8.26 5.50
CA ARG A 35 -10.48 8.60 4.65
C ARG A 35 -9.21 7.95 5.20
N VAL A 36 -8.56 7.13 4.37
CA VAL A 36 -7.31 6.44 4.70
C VAL A 36 -6.27 6.68 3.62
N ALA A 37 -5.00 6.52 3.97
CA ALA A 37 -3.90 6.52 3.04
C ALA A 37 -3.20 5.17 3.05
N LYS A 38 -2.98 4.58 1.86
CA LYS A 38 -2.26 3.32 1.66
C LYS A 38 -1.37 3.44 0.43
N ARG A 39 -0.34 2.59 0.36
CA ARG A 39 0.55 2.52 -0.79
C ARG A 39 -0.08 1.65 -1.88
N LEU A 40 -0.08 2.13 -3.11
CA LEU A 40 -0.55 1.41 -4.28
C LEU A 40 0.44 0.31 -4.65
N ILE A 41 0.02 -0.95 -4.58
CA ILE A 41 0.90 -2.11 -4.83
C ILE A 41 0.55 -2.82 -6.13
N GLY A 42 -0.72 -3.09 -6.41
CA GLY A 42 -1.17 -3.77 -7.63
C GLY A 42 -2.06 -2.87 -8.50
N LEU A 43 -1.79 -2.87 -9.80
CA LEU A 43 -2.56 -2.18 -10.84
C LEU A 43 -3.50 -3.19 -11.55
N PRO A 44 -4.53 -2.73 -12.29
CA PRO A 44 -5.42 -3.63 -13.04
C PRO A 44 -4.70 -4.65 -13.90
N GLY A 45 -5.25 -5.86 -13.94
CA GLY A 45 -4.75 -6.98 -14.74
C GLY A 45 -3.53 -7.69 -14.16
N GLU A 46 -2.99 -7.22 -13.04
CA GLU A 46 -1.75 -7.77 -12.47
C GLU A 46 -2.01 -8.86 -11.43
N THR A 47 -1.14 -9.86 -11.39
CA THR A 47 -1.03 -10.74 -10.23
C THR A 47 -0.19 -10.06 -9.15
N VAL A 48 -0.54 -10.31 -7.88
CA VAL A 48 0.22 -9.85 -6.71
C VAL A 48 0.47 -11.05 -5.82
N GLU A 49 1.73 -11.30 -5.51
CA GLU A 49 2.17 -12.38 -4.63
C GLU A 49 3.20 -11.84 -3.63
N TYR A 50 3.09 -12.27 -2.39
CA TYR A 50 4.19 -12.26 -1.43
C TYR A 50 4.64 -13.68 -1.17
N ARG A 51 5.95 -13.90 -1.28
CA ARG A 51 6.61 -15.14 -0.89
C ARG A 51 7.92 -14.80 -0.22
N ASP A 52 8.15 -15.33 0.97
CA ASP A 52 9.34 -15.05 1.78
C ASP A 52 9.59 -13.53 1.94
N ASP A 53 8.54 -12.80 2.32
CA ASP A 53 8.55 -11.33 2.51
C ASP A 53 9.01 -10.51 1.28
N THR A 54 8.97 -11.12 0.09
CA THR A 54 9.33 -10.51 -1.18
C THR A 54 8.07 -10.30 -2.03
N LEU A 55 7.90 -9.08 -2.55
CA LEU A 55 6.81 -8.73 -3.45
C LEU A 55 7.12 -9.22 -4.86
N TYR A 56 6.15 -9.89 -5.47
CA TYR A 56 6.15 -10.24 -6.89
C TYR A 56 4.91 -9.65 -7.58
N ILE A 57 5.13 -9.01 -8.73
CA ILE A 57 4.07 -8.52 -9.61
C ILE A 57 4.24 -9.22 -10.96
N ASN A 58 3.21 -9.94 -11.41
CA ASN A 58 3.28 -10.76 -12.64
C ASN A 58 4.49 -11.72 -12.63
N GLY A 59 4.84 -12.26 -11.47
CA GLY A 59 5.99 -13.15 -11.26
C GLY A 59 7.36 -12.47 -11.22
N VAL A 60 7.44 -11.15 -11.42
CA VAL A 60 8.68 -10.38 -11.33
C VAL A 60 8.84 -9.82 -9.91
N SER A 61 9.97 -10.10 -9.27
CA SER A 61 10.26 -9.55 -7.94
C SER A 61 10.53 -8.05 -7.99
N LEU A 62 9.99 -7.31 -7.02
CA LEU A 62 10.19 -5.87 -6.88
C LEU A 62 10.75 -5.54 -5.50
N SER A 63 11.70 -4.60 -5.46
CA SER A 63 12.24 -4.09 -4.18
C SER A 63 11.25 -3.13 -3.51
N GLU A 64 11.24 -3.15 -2.18
CA GLU A 64 10.41 -2.30 -1.34
C GLU A 64 11.27 -1.50 -0.35
N ASP A 65 12.15 -0.65 -0.88
CA ASP A 65 13.15 0.07 -0.09
C ASP A 65 12.52 0.94 1.01
N TYR A 66 11.29 1.41 0.80
CA TYR A 66 10.51 2.17 1.78
C TYR A 66 10.17 1.35 3.05
N LEU A 67 10.30 0.02 3.03
CA LEU A 67 10.16 -0.84 4.20
C LEU A 67 11.47 -1.20 4.89
N ALA A 68 12.63 -0.86 4.30
CA ALA A 68 13.92 -1.32 4.81
C ALA A 68 14.12 -0.97 6.29
N SER A 69 13.70 0.22 6.71
CA SER A 69 13.78 0.67 8.11
C SER A 69 12.87 -0.14 9.05
N ALA A 70 11.68 -0.52 8.60
CA ALA A 70 10.72 -1.30 9.36
C ALA A 70 11.20 -2.75 9.52
N LYS A 71 11.72 -3.35 8.43
CA LYS A 71 12.21 -4.72 8.41
C LYS A 71 13.42 -4.95 9.32
N ARG A 72 14.23 -3.92 9.62
CA ARG A 72 15.38 -4.03 10.55
C ARG A 72 14.99 -4.49 11.96
N ASN A 73 13.76 -4.24 12.38
CA ASN A 73 13.28 -4.58 13.73
C ASN A 73 12.54 -5.93 13.78
N VAL A 74 12.52 -6.67 12.67
CA VAL A 74 11.86 -7.98 12.58
C VAL A 74 12.86 -9.08 12.96
N SER A 75 12.39 -10.08 13.70
CA SER A 75 13.20 -11.24 14.06
C SER A 75 13.72 -11.94 12.81
N LYS A 76 14.95 -12.48 12.85
CA LYS A 76 15.58 -13.13 11.67
C LYS A 76 14.78 -14.27 11.02
N ASN A 77 13.79 -14.82 11.73
CA ASN A 77 12.98 -15.94 11.28
C ASN A 77 11.50 -15.55 11.05
N GLU A 78 11.19 -14.26 10.95
CA GLU A 78 9.82 -13.78 10.76
C GLU A 78 9.71 -12.92 9.50
N ASN A 79 8.66 -13.15 8.71
CA ASN A 79 8.35 -12.30 7.55
C ASN A 79 7.63 -11.04 8.00
N TYR A 80 8.09 -9.86 7.57
CA TYR A 80 7.39 -8.60 7.86
C TYR A 80 6.02 -8.54 7.17
N THR A 81 5.97 -9.06 5.94
CA THR A 81 4.77 -9.30 5.16
C THR A 81 4.62 -10.80 5.00
N GLN A 82 3.54 -11.35 5.56
CA GLN A 82 3.22 -12.76 5.44
C GLN A 82 2.95 -13.14 3.98
N ASP A 83 3.14 -14.41 3.66
CA ASP A 83 2.99 -14.94 2.31
C ASP A 83 1.51 -14.97 1.90
N PHE A 84 1.22 -14.58 0.65
CA PHE A 84 -0.11 -14.64 0.07
C PHE A 84 -0.07 -14.49 -1.45
N THR A 85 -1.14 -14.93 -2.11
CA THR A 85 -1.54 -14.45 -3.44
C THR A 85 -2.90 -13.75 -3.35
N LEU A 86 -3.30 -13.04 -4.40
CA LEU A 86 -4.66 -12.48 -4.50
C LEU A 86 -5.76 -13.57 -4.42
N GLU A 87 -5.43 -14.83 -4.74
CA GLU A 87 -6.37 -15.94 -4.68
C GLU A 87 -6.51 -16.50 -3.25
N THR A 88 -5.41 -16.55 -2.49
CA THR A 88 -5.43 -17.09 -1.12
C THR A 88 -6.09 -16.16 -0.11
N LEU A 89 -6.15 -14.86 -0.41
CA LEU A 89 -6.78 -13.86 0.46
C LEU A 89 -8.31 -13.92 0.32
N GLU A 90 -9.00 -14.13 1.45
CA GLU A 90 -10.47 -14.12 1.50
C GLU A 90 -11.08 -12.81 0.99
N ALA A 91 -10.39 -11.69 1.16
CA ALA A 91 -10.90 -10.38 0.78
C ALA A 91 -10.80 -10.08 -0.73
N THR A 92 -10.04 -10.87 -1.49
CA THR A 92 -9.84 -10.65 -2.93
C THR A 92 -10.29 -11.82 -3.80
N GLN A 93 -9.95 -13.06 -3.45
CA GLN A 93 -10.34 -14.30 -4.16
C GLN A 93 -10.28 -14.18 -5.70
N SER A 94 -9.22 -13.57 -6.21
CA SER A 94 -9.08 -13.25 -7.64
C SER A 94 -7.67 -13.54 -8.11
N LEU A 95 -7.50 -14.00 -9.35
CA LEU A 95 -6.18 -14.24 -9.93
C LEU A 95 -5.42 -12.93 -10.16
N THR A 96 -6.12 -11.88 -10.57
CA THR A 96 -5.55 -10.56 -10.88
C THR A 96 -6.33 -9.45 -10.19
N VAL A 97 -5.72 -8.27 -10.08
CA VAL A 97 -6.44 -7.05 -9.71
C VAL A 97 -7.48 -6.75 -10.80
N PRO A 98 -8.78 -6.64 -10.49
CA PRO A 98 -9.79 -6.39 -11.50
C PRO A 98 -9.61 -5.05 -12.24
N GLU A 99 -10.21 -4.94 -13.42
CA GLU A 99 -10.28 -3.68 -14.15
C GLU A 99 -10.93 -2.56 -13.31
N GLY A 100 -10.36 -1.36 -13.40
CA GLY A 100 -10.84 -0.21 -12.63
C GLY A 100 -10.62 -0.30 -11.10
N MET A 101 -9.80 -1.27 -10.65
CA MET A 101 -9.46 -1.47 -9.24
C MET A 101 -7.95 -1.31 -8.99
N TYR A 102 -7.61 -1.20 -7.70
CA TYR A 102 -6.25 -1.18 -7.18
C TYR A 102 -6.13 -2.13 -5.98
N PHE A 103 -4.95 -2.70 -5.80
CA PHE A 103 -4.56 -3.40 -4.58
C PHE A 103 -3.57 -2.54 -3.78
N VAL A 104 -3.88 -2.29 -2.51
CA VAL A 104 -3.10 -1.36 -1.68
C VAL A 104 -2.66 -2.00 -0.38
N LEU A 105 -1.47 -1.65 0.09
CA LEU A 105 -0.94 -2.09 1.39
C LEU A 105 -0.54 -0.90 2.24
N GLY A 106 -0.60 -1.07 3.56
CA GLY A 106 0.04 -0.12 4.46
C GLY A 106 1.49 -0.48 4.72
N ASP A 107 2.35 0.54 4.83
CA ASP A 107 3.78 0.32 5.10
C ASP A 107 4.03 -0.31 6.48
N ASN A 108 3.11 -0.10 7.44
CA ASN A 108 3.11 -0.84 8.71
C ASN A 108 2.45 -2.21 8.51
N ARG A 109 3.14 -3.12 7.80
CA ARG A 109 2.56 -4.37 7.28
C ARG A 109 1.85 -5.21 8.35
N PRO A 110 2.39 -5.43 9.56
CA PRO A 110 1.72 -6.26 10.56
C PRO A 110 0.50 -5.62 11.21
N ARG A 111 0.34 -4.29 11.11
CA ARG A 111 -0.72 -3.54 11.81
C ARG A 111 -1.66 -2.77 10.88
N SER A 112 -1.58 -3.03 9.58
CA SER A 112 -2.34 -2.29 8.59
C SER A 112 -3.59 -3.05 8.17
N ASP A 113 -4.76 -2.48 8.43
CA ASP A 113 -6.01 -2.85 7.73
C ASP A 113 -5.94 -2.29 6.30
N ASP A 114 -5.70 -3.15 5.32
CA ASP A 114 -5.50 -2.83 3.91
C ASP A 114 -6.12 -3.90 3.00
N SER A 115 -5.76 -3.96 1.70
CA SER A 115 -6.40 -4.85 0.74
C SER A 115 -6.30 -6.32 1.07
N ARG A 116 -5.38 -6.73 1.95
CA ARG A 116 -5.34 -8.11 2.50
C ARG A 116 -6.61 -8.48 3.26
N TYR A 117 -7.33 -7.49 3.79
CA TYR A 117 -8.48 -7.71 4.65
C TYR A 117 -9.78 -7.06 4.15
N PHE A 118 -9.72 -5.93 3.45
CA PHE A 118 -10.92 -5.28 2.87
C PHE A 118 -11.04 -5.41 1.35
N GLY A 119 -10.06 -6.02 0.69
CA GLY A 119 -10.08 -6.25 -0.74
C GLY A 119 -9.65 -5.03 -1.57
N PHE A 120 -10.13 -4.97 -2.81
CA PHE A 120 -9.69 -3.97 -3.77
C PHE A 120 -10.29 -2.58 -3.54
N VAL A 121 -9.59 -1.55 -4.03
CA VAL A 121 -10.03 -0.15 -3.99
C VAL A 121 -10.40 0.30 -5.40
N LYS A 122 -11.57 0.94 -5.55
CA LYS A 122 -11.99 1.51 -6.85
C LYS A 122 -11.07 2.66 -7.24
N GLN A 123 -10.59 2.67 -8.48
CA GLN A 123 -9.80 3.79 -9.00
C GLN A 123 -10.55 5.12 -8.90
N ALA A 124 -11.84 5.10 -9.20
CA ALA A 124 -12.70 6.27 -9.14
C ALA A 124 -12.93 6.82 -7.72
N SER A 125 -12.66 6.05 -6.66
CA SER A 125 -12.73 6.56 -5.28
C SER A 125 -11.42 7.16 -4.79
N VAL A 126 -10.34 7.11 -5.58
CA VAL A 126 -9.07 7.71 -5.20
C VAL A 126 -9.18 9.24 -5.26
N GLU A 127 -8.98 9.88 -4.12
CA GLU A 127 -9.08 11.33 -3.97
C GLU A 127 -7.79 12.04 -4.41
N GLY A 128 -6.66 11.32 -4.42
CA GLY A 128 -5.39 11.81 -4.95
C GLY A 128 -4.17 11.08 -4.40
N VAL A 129 -3.00 11.50 -4.87
CA VAL A 129 -1.68 11.00 -4.48
C VAL A 129 -1.08 11.94 -3.42
N LEU A 130 -0.61 11.37 -2.32
CA LEU A 130 0.18 12.07 -1.31
C LEU A 130 1.59 12.26 -1.85
N THR A 131 1.99 13.51 -2.09
CA THR A 131 3.24 13.82 -2.80
C THR A 131 4.28 14.47 -1.92
N PHE A 132 3.90 15.33 -0.98
CA PHE A 132 4.87 16.10 -0.21
C PHE A 132 4.44 16.28 1.23
N ARG A 133 5.32 15.93 2.17
CA ARG A 133 5.14 16.23 3.60
C ARG A 133 5.69 17.61 3.88
N TYR A 134 4.84 18.48 4.43
CA TYR A 134 5.22 19.86 4.80
C TYR A 134 5.23 20.08 6.32
N TYR A 135 4.80 19.10 7.10
CA TYR A 135 4.88 19.11 8.56
C TYR A 135 4.99 17.68 9.10
N PRO A 136 5.81 17.42 10.15
CA PRO A 136 6.62 18.38 10.93
C PRO A 136 7.82 18.94 10.13
N LEU A 137 8.33 20.12 10.54
CA LEU A 137 9.29 20.90 9.75
C LEU A 137 10.66 20.20 9.57
N ASP A 138 11.03 19.33 10.50
CA ASP A 138 12.24 18.50 10.48
C ASP A 138 12.14 17.28 9.56
N LYS A 139 10.94 16.98 9.04
CA LYS A 139 10.66 15.86 8.13
C LYS A 139 10.07 16.33 6.78
N ILE A 140 10.27 17.60 6.42
CA ILE A 140 9.80 18.13 5.14
C ILE A 140 10.46 17.36 3.99
N GLY A 141 9.66 16.88 3.04
CA GLY A 141 10.17 16.13 1.90
C GLY A 141 9.14 15.20 1.25
N PHE A 142 9.62 14.39 0.31
CA PHE A 142 8.83 13.36 -0.35
C PHE A 142 8.78 12.11 0.55
N PRO A 143 7.59 11.53 0.81
CA PRO A 143 7.44 10.32 1.61
C PRO A 143 7.93 9.05 0.91
#